data_AF-A0A954K8W7-F1
#
_entry.id   AF-A0A954K8W7-F1
#
_cell.length_a   1.000
_cell.length_b   1.000
_cell.length_c   1.000
_cell.angle_alpha   90.00
_cell.angle_beta   90.00
_cell.angle_gamma   90.00
#
_symmetry.space_group_name_H-M   'P 1'
#
loop_
_entity.id
_entity.type
_entity.pdbx_description
1 polymer ?
#
loop_
_entity_poly.entity_id
_entity_poly.type
_entity_poly.pdbx_seq_one_letter_code
_entity_poly.pdbx_strand_id
1 'polypeptide(L)'
;DWKTLNTNQRGELASLTLAVPSEQAALYLLRYLQTEKIHPEQLPEYFRHMVRYLPAEKLSEVIQLAQTQLAANLDLQVEIIKAVLQGYQQKGLRIDAALTDWAARLTQTLLAQQGMQSVQWVNYPAGEENSENPWTLQQRASADGKESAPFFCSLPAGERATGRLISQPFSIPPELSFYLAGHTGFPRQPDNGFNYVQLRRLEDQRVLKRVSAPRNDLAQQVHWDLKEFAGTEGYLEVVDSDSGKAYAWLAIGRFQPEVVSIPRESLQQQVNRWSAAAFLVEAFKLHAAREQIVSLLTQKRLDPKLKNELASAVISLDGTDTFRPLFPLPVPQNPAAGSFQQTVIQAVIAQKQDEVDDLLKHAFKRYPSRLQTALAAEIARQPKGLTRLIAYAEQGVASPQLLAEPAIQNQIQQSADHELRRRAKKLLSALPPREKKTQENIAQHFKSHTSFELSVENGKAVFEKNCAVCHQLAGKGAVVGPQLDGIGNRGLERLLEDVLDPNRAVDINFRTTTVITDAGRIFSGLKRREEGAVVVFVDNKGKEFTIAKNEIDEQQQSPLSLMPANLLEILTPQELHDLLAYLLQSTKKETAGH
;
A
#
# COMPACT_ATOMS: atom_id res chain seq x y z
N ASP A 1 39.15 -24.66 -32.19
CA ASP A 1 38.44 -25.82 -32.75
C ASP A 1 37.65 -26.48 -31.62
N TRP A 2 36.33 -26.52 -31.71
CA TRP A 2 35.47 -27.04 -30.64
C TRP A 2 35.80 -28.49 -30.27
N LYS A 3 36.11 -29.30 -31.28
CA LYS A 3 36.28 -30.75 -31.13
C LYS A 3 37.58 -31.12 -30.43
N THR A 4 38.56 -30.20 -30.40
CA THR A 4 39.87 -30.44 -29.78
C THR A 4 39.89 -30.12 -28.28
N LEU A 5 38.85 -29.49 -27.74
CA LEU A 5 38.75 -29.13 -26.33
C LEU A 5 38.08 -30.26 -25.53
N ASN A 6 38.58 -30.54 -24.33
CA ASN A 6 37.89 -31.39 -23.36
C ASN A 6 36.79 -30.62 -22.61
N THR A 7 35.95 -31.31 -21.83
CA THR A 7 34.80 -30.70 -21.12
C THR A 7 35.21 -29.55 -20.20
N ASN A 8 36.31 -29.67 -19.45
CA ASN A 8 36.78 -28.62 -18.56
C ASN A 8 37.22 -27.36 -19.33
N GLN A 9 38.02 -27.56 -20.39
CA GLN A 9 38.46 -26.46 -21.25
C GLN A 9 37.27 -25.78 -21.94
N ARG A 10 36.23 -26.53 -22.32
CA ARG A 10 35.01 -25.96 -22.89
C ARG A 10 34.27 -25.09 -21.87
N GLY A 11 34.20 -25.52 -20.61
CA GLY A 11 33.56 -24.77 -19.52
C GLY A 11 34.32 -23.52 -19.09
N GLU A 12 35.65 -23.58 -19.04
CA GLU A 12 36.49 -22.39 -18.82
C GLU A 12 36.29 -21.36 -19.93
N LEU A 13 36.32 -21.81 -21.19
CA LEU A 13 36.10 -20.94 -22.33
C LEU A 13 34.68 -20.36 -22.33
N ALA A 14 33.65 -21.14 -21.97
CA ALA A 14 32.28 -20.65 -21.79
C ALA A 14 32.21 -19.53 -20.74
N SER A 15 32.89 -19.69 -19.62
CA SER A 15 32.95 -18.65 -18.58
C SER A 15 33.66 -17.39 -19.06
N LEU A 16 34.75 -17.53 -19.82
CA LEU A 16 35.47 -16.40 -20.42
C LEU A 16 34.66 -15.67 -21.49
N THR A 17 33.81 -16.38 -22.25
CA THR A 17 32.99 -15.75 -23.30
C THR A 17 32.06 -14.67 -22.75
N LEU A 18 31.65 -14.76 -21.48
CA LEU A 18 30.80 -13.74 -20.85
C LEU A 18 31.42 -12.33 -20.88
N ALA A 19 32.75 -12.23 -20.88
CA ALA A 19 33.48 -10.96 -20.95
C ALA A 19 33.66 -10.42 -22.39
N VAL A 20 33.26 -11.20 -23.41
CA VAL A 20 33.47 -10.87 -24.82
C VAL A 20 32.12 -10.51 -25.46
N PRO A 21 31.82 -9.22 -25.70
CA PRO A 21 30.52 -8.78 -26.19
C PRO A 21 30.37 -9.01 -27.70
N SER A 22 30.35 -10.26 -28.15
CA SER A 22 30.30 -10.63 -29.57
C SER A 22 29.33 -11.75 -29.88
N GLU A 23 28.87 -11.78 -31.13
CA GLU A 23 28.03 -12.85 -31.65
C GLU A 23 28.72 -14.22 -31.57
N GLN A 24 30.03 -14.27 -31.86
CA GLN A 24 30.79 -15.52 -31.84
C GLN A 24 30.89 -16.12 -30.44
N ALA A 25 31.04 -15.27 -29.41
CA ALA A 25 30.99 -15.66 -28.01
C ALA A 25 29.61 -16.26 -27.66
N ALA A 26 28.56 -15.63 -28.14
CA ALA A 26 27.18 -16.08 -27.94
C ALA A 26 26.86 -17.40 -28.66
N LEU A 27 27.34 -17.57 -29.89
CA LEU A 27 27.23 -18.82 -30.66
C LEU A 27 28.00 -19.96 -30.01
N TYR A 28 29.16 -19.66 -29.41
CA TYR A 28 29.90 -20.63 -28.63
C TYR A 28 29.08 -21.11 -27.42
N LEU A 29 28.46 -20.18 -26.68
CA LEU A 29 27.59 -20.52 -25.55
C LEU A 29 26.39 -21.35 -25.98
N LEU A 30 25.73 -21.00 -27.09
CA LEU A 30 24.61 -21.77 -27.62
C LEU A 30 25.01 -23.22 -27.89
N ARG A 31 26.16 -23.42 -28.55
CA ARG A 31 26.72 -24.74 -28.81
C ARG A 31 27.10 -25.49 -27.52
N TYR A 32 27.69 -24.78 -26.55
CA TYR A 32 28.09 -25.35 -25.27
C TYR A 32 26.89 -25.88 -24.49
N LEU A 33 25.86 -25.07 -24.36
CA LEU A 33 24.63 -25.47 -23.68
C LEU A 33 23.92 -26.63 -24.41
N GLN A 34 23.98 -26.70 -25.75
CA GLN A 34 23.40 -27.82 -26.51
C GLN A 34 24.13 -29.16 -26.33
N THR A 35 25.38 -29.14 -25.86
CA THR A 35 26.27 -30.32 -25.89
C THR A 35 26.71 -30.81 -24.52
N GLU A 36 26.81 -29.92 -23.53
CA GLU A 36 27.34 -30.23 -22.21
C GLU A 36 26.25 -30.11 -21.14
N LYS A 37 26.38 -30.89 -20.05
CA LYS A 37 25.51 -30.75 -18.86
C LYS A 37 26.07 -29.66 -17.96
N ILE A 38 25.28 -28.63 -17.71
CA ILE A 38 25.73 -27.43 -17.03
C ILE A 38 25.11 -27.33 -15.64
N HIS A 39 25.88 -26.78 -14.70
CA HIS A 39 25.36 -26.48 -13.37
C HIS A 39 24.29 -25.37 -13.45
N PRO A 40 23.14 -25.52 -12.77
CA PRO A 40 22.05 -24.55 -12.83
C PRO A 40 22.46 -23.11 -12.50
N GLU A 41 23.48 -22.92 -11.66
CA GLU A 41 24.00 -21.62 -11.24
C GLU A 41 24.64 -20.80 -12.36
N GLN A 42 25.15 -21.46 -13.41
CA GLN A 42 25.83 -20.79 -14.53
C GLN A 42 24.88 -20.43 -15.68
N LEU A 43 23.72 -21.11 -15.75
CA LEU A 43 22.72 -20.91 -16.81
C LEU A 43 22.22 -19.47 -16.94
N PRO A 44 21.90 -18.71 -15.86
CA PRO A 44 21.35 -17.36 -15.98
C PRO A 44 22.25 -16.41 -16.78
N GLU A 45 23.55 -16.40 -16.49
CA GLU A 45 24.53 -15.52 -17.17
C GLU A 45 24.72 -15.92 -18.63
N TYR A 46 24.80 -17.23 -18.91
CA TYR A 46 24.93 -17.73 -20.27
C TYR A 46 23.71 -17.39 -21.13
N PHE A 47 22.49 -17.58 -20.62
CA PHE A 47 21.27 -17.17 -21.33
C PHE A 47 21.20 -15.66 -21.54
N ARG A 48 21.56 -14.83 -20.54
CA ARG A 48 21.61 -13.36 -20.69
C ARG A 48 22.58 -12.92 -21.78
N HIS A 49 23.78 -13.52 -21.81
CA HIS A 49 24.77 -13.23 -22.83
C HIS A 49 24.31 -13.63 -24.24
N MET A 50 23.75 -14.84 -24.37
CA MET A 50 23.20 -15.33 -25.64
C MET A 50 22.11 -14.41 -26.19
N VAL A 51 21.13 -14.04 -25.37
CA VAL A 51 20.04 -13.12 -25.78
C VAL A 51 20.58 -11.78 -26.29
N ARG A 52 21.59 -11.25 -25.59
CA ARG A 52 22.16 -9.94 -25.91
C ARG A 52 22.87 -9.94 -27.27
N TYR A 53 23.64 -10.98 -27.57
CA TYR A 53 24.59 -10.95 -28.68
C TYR A 53 24.27 -11.89 -29.85
N LEU A 54 23.39 -12.89 -29.69
CA LEU A 54 22.94 -13.72 -30.82
C LEU A 54 22.09 -12.92 -31.81
N PRO A 55 22.12 -13.32 -33.10
CA PRO A 55 21.24 -12.76 -34.11
C PRO A 55 19.80 -13.28 -33.90
N ALA A 56 18.82 -12.55 -34.43
CA ALA A 56 17.40 -12.77 -34.14
C ALA A 56 16.92 -14.18 -34.53
N GLU A 57 17.42 -14.71 -35.64
CA GLU A 57 17.13 -16.05 -36.16
C GLU A 57 17.52 -17.18 -35.19
N LYS A 58 18.47 -16.94 -34.28
CA LYS A 58 18.94 -17.93 -33.30
C LYS A 58 18.21 -17.86 -31.95
N LEU A 59 17.39 -16.83 -31.71
CA LEU A 59 16.70 -16.67 -30.43
C LEU A 59 15.64 -17.76 -30.19
N SER A 60 15.05 -18.31 -31.25
CA SER A 60 14.14 -19.47 -31.16
C SER A 60 14.85 -20.73 -30.62
N GLU A 61 16.10 -20.98 -31.01
CA GLU A 61 16.91 -22.09 -30.50
C GLU A 61 17.24 -21.90 -29.01
N VAL A 62 17.51 -20.65 -28.59
CA VAL A 62 17.73 -20.30 -27.18
C VAL A 62 16.48 -20.58 -26.35
N ILE A 63 15.30 -20.22 -26.86
CA ILE A 63 14.02 -20.47 -26.18
C ILE A 63 13.78 -21.98 -25.99
N GLN A 64 14.00 -22.80 -27.02
CA GLN A 64 13.85 -24.25 -26.93
C GLN A 64 14.83 -24.88 -25.91
N LEU A 65 16.06 -24.37 -25.88
CA LEU A 65 17.07 -24.83 -24.94
C LEU A 65 16.70 -24.48 -23.49
N ALA A 66 16.18 -23.27 -23.27
CA ALA A 66 15.68 -22.86 -21.96
C ALA A 66 14.51 -23.74 -21.51
N GLN A 67 13.53 -23.99 -22.38
CA GLN A 67 12.37 -24.83 -22.07
C GLN A 67 12.75 -26.25 -21.65
N THR A 68 13.79 -26.82 -22.25
CA THR A 68 14.23 -28.19 -21.97
C THR A 68 15.10 -28.27 -20.72
N GLN A 69 16.09 -27.38 -20.59
CA GLN A 69 17.07 -27.45 -19.51
C GLN A 69 16.57 -26.86 -18.18
N LEU A 70 15.54 -26.02 -18.22
CA LEU A 70 15.06 -25.29 -17.05
C LEU A 70 13.65 -25.67 -16.61
N ALA A 71 13.09 -26.75 -17.16
CA ALA A 71 11.71 -27.18 -16.91
C ALA A 71 11.36 -27.26 -15.40
N ALA A 72 12.31 -27.66 -14.55
CA ALA A 72 12.11 -27.81 -13.12
C ALA A 72 12.29 -26.50 -12.30
N ASN A 73 12.91 -25.46 -12.87
CA ASN A 73 13.20 -24.20 -12.16
C ASN A 73 12.37 -23.05 -12.73
N LEU A 74 11.15 -22.89 -12.21
CA LEU A 74 10.19 -21.88 -12.69
C LEU A 74 10.72 -20.45 -12.52
N ASP A 75 11.40 -20.16 -11.41
CA ASP A 75 11.90 -18.83 -11.09
C ASP A 75 12.96 -18.39 -12.12
N LEU A 76 13.88 -19.28 -12.49
CA LEU A 76 14.88 -19.03 -13.53
C LEU A 76 14.27 -18.92 -14.94
N GLN A 77 13.22 -19.69 -15.25
CA GLN A 77 12.51 -19.53 -16.53
C GLN A 77 11.94 -18.10 -16.68
N VAL A 78 11.35 -17.55 -15.61
CA VAL A 78 10.84 -16.16 -15.60
C VAL A 78 11.98 -15.16 -15.85
N GLU A 79 13.11 -15.30 -15.16
CA GLU A 79 14.27 -14.42 -15.34
C GLU A 79 14.78 -14.41 -16.78
N ILE A 80 14.83 -15.57 -17.42
CA ILE A 80 15.28 -15.68 -18.81
C ILE A 80 14.25 -15.07 -19.75
N ILE A 81 12.95 -15.31 -19.57
CA ILE A 81 11.92 -14.65 -20.39
C ILE A 81 12.04 -13.13 -20.26
N LYS A 82 12.25 -12.59 -19.06
CA LYS A 82 12.48 -11.15 -18.84
C LYS A 82 13.70 -10.65 -19.60
N ALA A 83 14.82 -11.37 -19.54
CA ALA A 83 16.03 -11.02 -20.28
C ALA A 83 15.82 -11.07 -21.80
N VAL A 84 15.18 -12.13 -22.32
CA VAL A 84 14.82 -12.28 -23.73
C VAL A 84 13.97 -11.10 -24.18
N LEU A 85 12.90 -10.78 -23.43
CA LEU A 85 12.00 -9.67 -23.74
C LEU A 85 12.72 -8.33 -23.80
N GLN A 86 13.60 -8.05 -22.83
CA GLN A 86 14.43 -6.85 -22.83
C GLN A 86 15.35 -6.78 -24.06
N GLY A 87 15.97 -7.91 -24.44
CA GLY A 87 16.79 -8.02 -25.64
C GLY A 87 15.99 -7.74 -26.93
N TYR A 88 14.77 -8.27 -27.03
CA TYR A 88 13.86 -7.99 -28.16
C TYR A 88 13.52 -6.51 -28.22
N GLN A 89 13.18 -5.88 -27.09
CA GLN A 89 12.88 -4.45 -27.02
C GLN A 89 14.07 -3.57 -27.44
N GLN A 90 15.27 -3.87 -26.95
CA GLN A 90 16.49 -3.13 -27.32
C GLN A 90 16.82 -3.22 -28.80
N LYS A 91 16.55 -4.38 -29.42
CA LYS A 91 16.76 -4.64 -30.85
C LYS A 91 15.58 -4.22 -31.75
N GLY A 92 14.49 -3.71 -31.16
CA GLY A 92 13.27 -3.37 -31.90
C GLY A 92 12.57 -4.57 -32.55
N LEU A 93 12.78 -5.78 -32.02
CA LEU A 93 12.20 -7.02 -32.53
C LEU A 93 10.77 -7.21 -32.02
N ARG A 94 9.93 -7.85 -32.83
CA ARG A 94 8.59 -8.29 -32.41
C ARG A 94 8.68 -9.59 -31.63
N ILE A 95 7.85 -9.73 -30.60
CA ILE A 95 7.68 -10.98 -29.85
C ILE A 95 7.16 -12.05 -30.80
N ASP A 96 7.81 -13.21 -30.82
CA ASP A 96 7.41 -14.35 -31.64
C ASP A 96 6.46 -15.32 -30.90
N ALA A 97 5.87 -16.25 -31.66
CA ALA A 97 4.92 -17.23 -31.13
C ALA A 97 5.58 -18.20 -30.12
N ALA A 98 6.84 -18.57 -30.32
CA ALA A 98 7.52 -19.53 -29.44
C ALA A 98 7.73 -18.95 -28.03
N LEU A 99 8.10 -17.67 -27.94
CA LEU A 99 8.22 -16.96 -26.67
C LEU A 99 6.85 -16.76 -26.00
N THR A 100 5.82 -16.43 -26.79
CA THR A 100 4.45 -16.27 -26.30
C THR A 100 3.89 -17.57 -25.74
N ASP A 101 4.08 -18.69 -26.45
CA ASP A 101 3.65 -20.03 -26.01
C ASP A 101 4.38 -20.48 -24.75
N TRP A 102 5.67 -20.15 -24.64
CA TRP A 102 6.44 -20.43 -23.43
C TRP A 102 5.88 -19.67 -22.24
N ALA A 103 5.69 -18.35 -22.39
CA ALA A 103 5.13 -17.49 -21.37
C ALA A 103 3.72 -17.97 -20.96
N ALA A 104 2.89 -18.39 -21.90
CA ALA A 104 1.57 -18.93 -21.64
C ALA A 104 1.61 -20.21 -20.77
N ARG A 105 2.43 -21.20 -21.13
CA ARG A 105 2.60 -22.44 -20.35
C ARG A 105 3.18 -22.20 -18.97
N LEU A 106 4.18 -21.31 -18.88
CA LEU A 106 4.79 -20.96 -17.60
C LEU A 106 3.79 -20.23 -16.71
N THR A 107 3.03 -19.28 -17.26
CA THR A 107 1.95 -18.57 -16.54
C THR A 107 0.92 -19.55 -16.00
N GLN A 108 0.45 -20.49 -16.81
CA GLN A 108 -0.46 -21.54 -16.34
C GLN A 108 0.15 -22.34 -15.19
N THR A 109 1.43 -22.71 -15.27
CA THR A 109 2.11 -23.47 -14.22
C THR A 109 2.25 -22.66 -12.92
N LEU A 110 2.65 -21.39 -13.01
CA LEU A 110 2.78 -20.47 -11.89
C LEU A 110 1.43 -20.21 -11.21
N LEU A 111 0.36 -20.13 -12.00
CA LEU A 111 -0.99 -19.93 -11.49
C LEU A 111 -1.62 -21.24 -10.99
N ALA A 112 -1.30 -22.41 -11.56
CA ALA A 112 -1.95 -23.70 -11.28
C ALA A 112 -1.52 -24.40 -9.99
N GLN A 113 -0.49 -23.93 -9.28
CA GLN A 113 -0.13 -24.44 -7.94
C GLN A 113 -1.21 -24.16 -6.86
N GLN A 114 -2.45 -23.87 -7.25
CA GLN A 114 -3.66 -23.61 -6.45
C GLN A 114 -4.19 -24.83 -5.70
N GLY A 115 -3.36 -25.79 -5.32
CA GLY A 115 -3.78 -26.88 -4.44
C GLY A 115 -4.14 -26.38 -3.04
N MET A 116 -5.30 -25.75 -2.88
CA MET A 116 -6.08 -25.53 -1.65
C MET A 116 -5.44 -24.75 -0.49
N GLN A 117 -4.36 -24.01 -0.65
CA GLN A 117 -3.94 -23.03 0.35
C GLN A 117 -4.21 -21.63 -0.18
N SER A 118 -5.38 -21.07 0.14
CA SER A 118 -5.56 -19.62 0.10
C SER A 118 -4.42 -18.99 0.89
N VAL A 119 -3.92 -17.82 0.45
CA VAL A 119 -2.83 -17.09 1.13
C VAL A 119 -3.16 -16.99 2.62
N GLN A 120 -2.57 -17.85 3.45
CA GLN A 120 -2.93 -17.95 4.86
C GLN A 120 -2.39 -16.76 5.65
N TRP A 121 -1.40 -16.07 5.10
CA TRP A 121 -0.68 -14.99 5.74
C TRP A 121 -0.24 -13.95 4.71
N VAL A 122 -0.36 -12.68 5.06
CA VAL A 122 0.10 -11.55 4.25
C VAL A 122 1.09 -10.74 5.06
N ASN A 123 2.21 -10.36 4.44
CA ASN A 123 3.14 -9.42 5.03
C ASN A 123 2.76 -7.98 4.67
N TYR A 124 2.86 -7.08 5.63
CA TYR A 124 2.79 -5.64 5.44
C TYR A 124 4.08 -5.00 5.98
N PRO A 125 4.67 -4.01 5.28
CA PRO A 125 5.81 -3.28 5.82
C PRO A 125 5.48 -2.64 7.18
N ALA A 126 6.40 -2.72 8.13
CA ALA A 126 6.28 -2.04 9.41
C ALA A 126 7.05 -0.71 9.35
N GLY A 127 6.43 0.33 8.76
CA GLY A 127 7.01 1.68 8.62
C GLY A 127 6.77 2.31 7.24
N GLU A 128 7.32 3.52 7.02
CA GLU A 128 7.27 4.24 5.73
C GLU A 128 8.33 3.76 4.72
N GLU A 129 9.41 3.12 5.19
CA GLU A 129 10.43 2.56 4.31
C GLU A 129 9.93 1.23 3.73
N ASN A 130 10.20 1.00 2.44
CA ASN A 130 10.10 -0.32 1.82
C ASN A 130 11.09 -1.27 2.52
N SER A 131 10.76 -1.75 3.72
CA SER A 131 11.48 -2.86 4.32
C SER A 131 11.12 -4.11 3.51
N GLU A 132 12.15 -4.85 3.09
CA GLU A 132 11.95 -6.17 2.51
C GLU A 132 11.17 -7.04 3.50
N ASN A 133 10.34 -7.96 2.98
CA ASN A 133 9.58 -8.88 3.82
C ASN A 133 10.52 -9.68 4.72
N PRO A 134 10.49 -9.48 6.06
CA PRO A 134 11.45 -10.16 6.92
C PRO A 134 11.09 -11.63 7.14
N TRP A 135 9.84 -12.02 6.89
CA TRP A 135 9.31 -13.31 7.29
C TRP A 135 9.76 -14.42 6.34
N THR A 136 10.57 -15.31 6.90
CA THR A 136 11.05 -16.53 6.23
C THR A 136 10.58 -17.76 6.99
N LEU A 137 10.59 -18.92 6.32
CA LEU A 137 10.34 -20.19 6.99
C LEU A 137 11.64 -20.73 7.55
N GLN A 138 11.66 -21.01 8.86
CA GLN A 138 12.80 -21.61 9.53
C GLN A 138 12.37 -22.81 10.37
N GLN A 139 13.17 -23.86 10.35
CA GLN A 139 13.03 -24.97 11.29
C GLN A 139 13.59 -24.56 12.65
N ARG A 140 12.80 -24.69 13.72
CA ARG A 140 13.21 -24.29 15.07
C ARG A 140 12.85 -25.33 16.12
N ALA A 141 13.70 -25.38 17.16
CA ALA A 141 13.46 -26.16 18.36
C ALA A 141 12.50 -25.43 19.32
N SER A 142 11.83 -26.20 20.16
CA SER A 142 10.83 -25.72 21.13
C SER A 142 11.10 -26.29 22.53
N ALA A 143 10.64 -25.59 23.57
CA ALA A 143 10.87 -25.94 24.97
C ALA A 143 10.23 -27.28 25.41
N ASP A 144 9.31 -27.83 24.62
CA ASP A 144 8.67 -29.14 24.84
C ASP A 144 9.52 -30.31 24.32
N GLY A 145 10.78 -30.08 23.96
CA GLY A 145 11.70 -31.10 23.46
C GLY A 145 11.57 -31.39 21.97
N LYS A 146 10.71 -30.67 21.23
CA LYS A 146 10.66 -30.77 19.77
C LYS A 146 11.89 -30.09 19.17
N GLU A 147 12.76 -30.85 18.52
CA GLU A 147 14.02 -30.33 17.96
C GLU A 147 13.86 -29.55 16.65
N SER A 148 12.81 -29.84 15.87
CA SER A 148 12.59 -29.24 14.55
C SER A 148 11.11 -29.19 14.20
N ALA A 149 10.63 -27.98 13.94
CA ALA A 149 9.29 -27.69 13.41
C ALA A 149 9.34 -26.37 12.62
N PRO A 150 8.43 -26.15 11.63
CA PRO A 150 8.41 -24.93 10.85
C PRO A 150 7.85 -23.74 11.64
N PHE A 151 8.52 -22.61 11.55
CA PHE A 151 8.13 -21.32 12.12
C PHE A 151 8.25 -20.23 11.06
N PHE A 152 7.37 -19.23 11.11
CA PHE A 152 7.69 -17.93 10.52
C PHE A 152 8.75 -17.27 11.37
N CYS A 153 9.80 -16.73 10.76
CA CYS A 153 10.94 -16.15 11.47
C CYS A 153 11.45 -14.91 10.72
N SER A 154 11.62 -13.81 11.45
CA SER A 154 12.20 -12.57 10.90
C SER A 154 13.73 -12.53 10.91
N LEU A 155 14.38 -13.35 11.74
CA LEU A 155 15.83 -13.35 11.95
C LEU A 155 16.68 -13.46 10.66
N PRO A 156 16.37 -14.36 9.69
CA PRO A 156 17.25 -14.58 8.54
C PRO A 156 17.36 -13.41 7.56
N ALA A 157 16.36 -12.52 7.50
CA ALA A 157 16.41 -11.31 6.66
C ALA A 157 17.31 -10.21 7.25
N GLY A 158 17.91 -10.47 8.42
CA GLY A 158 18.68 -9.51 9.18
C GLY A 158 17.76 -8.63 10.02
N GLU A 159 18.24 -8.26 11.21
CA GLU A 159 17.52 -7.51 12.25
C GLU A 159 17.15 -6.06 11.86
N ARG A 160 17.38 -5.67 10.59
CA ARG A 160 16.99 -4.36 10.06
C ARG A 160 15.66 -4.38 9.33
N ALA A 161 15.23 -5.54 8.84
CA ALA A 161 13.99 -5.68 8.09
C ALA A 161 12.81 -5.83 9.07
N THR A 162 11.85 -4.92 9.00
CA THR A 162 10.66 -4.92 9.86
C THR A 162 9.43 -5.33 9.04
N GLY A 163 8.42 -5.92 9.69
CA GLY A 163 7.22 -6.37 9.01
C GLY A 163 6.11 -6.79 9.95
N ARG A 164 4.89 -6.79 9.42
CA ARG A 164 3.67 -7.26 10.10
C ARG A 164 3.10 -8.42 9.31
N LEU A 165 3.18 -9.61 9.88
CA LEU A 165 2.56 -10.80 9.31
C LEU A 165 1.14 -10.94 9.84
N ILE A 166 0.16 -10.97 8.95
CA ILE A 166 -1.25 -11.01 9.31
C ILE A 166 -1.89 -12.27 8.71
N SER A 167 -2.54 -13.08 9.55
CA SER A 167 -3.16 -14.34 9.15
C SER A 167 -4.41 -14.15 8.27
N GLN A 168 -5.06 -15.20 7.76
CA GLN A 168 -6.48 -15.09 7.35
C GLN A 168 -7.36 -14.93 8.59
N PRO A 169 -8.56 -14.34 8.46
CA PRO A 169 -9.55 -14.38 9.52
C PRO A 169 -9.98 -15.82 9.82
N PHE A 170 -10.27 -16.10 11.09
CA PHE A 170 -10.78 -17.39 11.56
C PHE A 170 -11.79 -17.17 12.69
N SER A 171 -12.64 -18.18 12.94
CA SER A 171 -13.51 -18.18 14.12
C SER A 171 -12.65 -18.47 15.35
N ILE A 172 -12.66 -17.56 16.32
CA ILE A 172 -11.81 -17.63 17.50
C ILE A 172 -12.19 -18.87 18.34
N PRO A 173 -11.26 -19.79 18.62
CA PRO A 173 -11.51 -20.94 19.48
C PRO A 173 -11.58 -20.50 20.97
N PRO A 174 -12.15 -21.32 21.87
CA PRO A 174 -12.18 -21.02 23.31
C PRO A 174 -10.79 -20.96 23.94
N GLU A 175 -9.82 -21.67 23.38
CA GLU A 175 -8.42 -21.66 23.80
C GLU A 175 -7.53 -21.69 22.56
N LEU A 176 -6.41 -20.97 22.60
CA LEU A 176 -5.40 -20.98 21.54
C LEU A 176 -4.02 -21.05 22.18
N SER A 177 -3.21 -21.99 21.72
CA SER A 177 -1.79 -22.06 22.04
C SER A 177 -0.92 -22.06 20.79
N PHE A 178 0.30 -21.57 20.94
CA PHE A 178 1.32 -21.53 19.89
C PHE A 178 2.69 -21.42 20.53
N TYR A 179 3.74 -21.58 19.74
CA TYR A 179 5.12 -21.41 20.19
C TYR A 179 5.70 -20.12 19.64
N LEU A 180 6.39 -19.37 20.49
CA LEU A 180 7.00 -18.08 20.18
C LEU A 180 8.47 -18.09 20.62
N ALA A 181 9.35 -17.63 19.76
CA ALA A 181 10.76 -17.33 20.06
C ALA A 181 11.05 -15.88 19.66
N GLY A 182 12.17 -15.33 20.12
CA GLY A 182 12.59 -13.98 19.74
C GLY A 182 12.90 -13.09 20.92
N HIS A 183 13.21 -11.84 20.60
CA HIS A 183 13.65 -10.82 21.55
C HIS A 183 12.96 -9.49 21.30
N THR A 184 12.95 -8.65 22.33
CA THR A 184 12.40 -7.29 22.32
C THR A 184 13.47 -6.29 22.74
N GLY A 185 14.62 -6.31 22.04
CA GLY A 185 15.81 -5.54 22.38
C GLY A 185 16.79 -6.30 23.30
N PHE A 186 17.89 -5.62 23.66
CA PHE A 186 19.03 -6.25 24.31
C PHE A 186 18.70 -6.95 25.66
N PRO A 187 19.33 -8.11 25.95
CA PRO A 187 19.22 -8.75 27.25
C PRO A 187 19.68 -7.76 28.34
N ARG A 188 18.81 -7.51 29.33
CA ARG A 188 18.95 -6.54 30.45
C ARG A 188 18.44 -5.12 30.21
N GLN A 189 17.98 -4.76 29.01
CA GLN A 189 17.20 -3.53 28.83
C GLN A 189 15.70 -3.81 29.03
N PRO A 190 14.87 -2.82 29.38
CA PRO A 190 13.41 -2.99 29.40
C PRO A 190 12.86 -3.47 28.06
N ASP A 191 11.68 -4.09 28.08
CA ASP A 191 10.95 -4.42 26.85
C ASP A 191 10.70 -3.15 26.04
N ASN A 192 11.18 -3.10 24.80
CA ASN A 192 10.97 -1.97 23.90
C ASN A 192 9.57 -1.98 23.25
N GLY A 193 8.82 -3.08 23.37
CA GLY A 193 7.46 -3.22 22.86
C GLY A 193 7.35 -3.33 21.34
N PHE A 194 8.45 -3.51 20.61
CA PHE A 194 8.44 -3.55 19.15
C PHE A 194 8.09 -4.93 18.58
N ASN A 195 8.43 -6.00 19.29
CA ASN A 195 8.27 -7.37 18.80
C ASN A 195 7.21 -8.14 19.59
N TYR A 196 6.08 -8.40 18.96
CA TYR A 196 4.93 -9.02 19.64
C TYR A 196 4.00 -9.79 18.70
N VAL A 197 3.15 -10.62 19.32
CA VAL A 197 2.02 -11.30 18.67
C VAL A 197 0.74 -10.83 19.33
N GLN A 198 -0.29 -10.56 18.53
CA GLN A 198 -1.60 -10.19 19.04
C GLN A 198 -2.76 -10.82 18.27
N LEU A 199 -3.86 -11.05 18.99
CA LEU A 199 -5.15 -11.41 18.44
C LEU A 199 -6.02 -10.17 18.34
N ARG A 200 -6.57 -9.90 17.15
CA ARG A 200 -7.50 -8.80 16.94
C ARG A 200 -8.85 -9.32 16.48
N ARG A 201 -9.92 -8.70 16.96
CA ARG A 201 -11.27 -8.94 16.46
C ARG A 201 -11.40 -8.36 15.05
N LEU A 202 -12.03 -9.09 14.13
CA LEU A 202 -12.13 -8.68 12.73
C LEU A 202 -12.99 -7.42 12.56
N GLU A 203 -14.09 -7.33 13.32
CA GLU A 203 -15.11 -6.27 13.15
C GLU A 203 -14.57 -4.87 13.47
N ASP A 204 -13.98 -4.68 14.65
CA ASP A 204 -13.58 -3.37 15.17
C ASP A 204 -12.06 -3.24 15.35
N GLN A 205 -11.32 -4.27 14.94
CA GLN A 205 -9.87 -4.33 15.09
C GLN A 205 -9.37 -4.23 16.54
N ARG A 206 -10.23 -4.43 17.54
CA ARG A 206 -9.80 -4.36 18.94
C ARG A 206 -8.79 -5.46 19.24
N VAL A 207 -7.70 -5.11 19.90
CA VAL A 207 -6.72 -6.09 20.42
C VAL A 207 -7.38 -6.83 21.58
N LEU A 208 -7.53 -8.15 21.43
CA LEU A 208 -8.14 -9.04 22.42
C LEU A 208 -7.09 -9.65 23.35
N LYS A 209 -5.96 -10.04 22.80
CA LYS A 209 -4.78 -10.55 23.52
C LYS A 209 -3.51 -10.07 22.82
N ARG A 210 -2.45 -9.85 23.59
CA ARG A 210 -1.10 -9.54 23.10
C ARG A 210 -0.06 -10.25 23.97
N VAL A 211 1.03 -10.67 23.36
CA VAL A 211 2.21 -11.22 24.03
C VAL A 211 3.48 -10.71 23.36
N SER A 212 4.44 -10.23 24.14
CA SER A 212 5.78 -9.86 23.65
C SER A 212 6.61 -11.10 23.32
N ALA A 213 7.62 -10.96 22.46
CA ALA A 213 8.59 -12.04 22.25
C ALA A 213 9.29 -12.41 23.59
N PRO A 214 9.55 -13.70 23.87
CA PRO A 214 9.90 -14.17 25.22
C PRO A 214 11.35 -13.89 25.63
N ARG A 215 12.13 -13.19 24.81
CA ARG A 215 13.59 -12.98 24.97
C ARG A 215 14.35 -14.29 25.07
N ASN A 216 14.00 -15.21 24.17
CA ASN A 216 14.55 -16.55 24.13
C ASN A 216 14.63 -17.07 22.69
N ASP A 217 15.77 -17.68 22.33
CA ASP A 217 15.99 -18.28 21.02
C ASP A 217 15.21 -19.60 20.86
N LEU A 218 15.02 -20.32 21.97
CA LEU A 218 14.22 -21.53 22.05
C LEU A 218 12.75 -21.17 22.18
N ALA A 219 11.91 -21.72 21.31
CA ALA A 219 10.50 -21.34 21.28
C ALA A 219 9.76 -21.79 22.55
N GLN A 220 9.09 -20.85 23.20
CA GLN A 220 8.30 -21.03 24.41
C GLN A 220 6.82 -21.15 24.06
N GLN A 221 6.09 -21.99 24.79
CA GLN A 221 4.66 -22.12 24.58
C GLN A 221 3.93 -20.91 25.17
N VAL A 222 3.04 -20.33 24.38
CA VAL A 222 2.09 -19.31 24.79
C VAL A 222 0.71 -19.96 24.82
N HIS A 223 -0.07 -19.70 25.86
CA HIS A 223 -1.45 -20.14 25.99
C HIS A 223 -2.37 -18.95 26.26
N TRP A 224 -3.45 -18.85 25.48
CA TRP A 224 -4.49 -17.85 25.64
C TRP A 224 -5.83 -18.52 25.92
N ASP A 225 -6.44 -18.16 27.06
CA ASP A 225 -7.87 -18.38 27.30
C ASP A 225 -8.66 -17.30 26.55
N LEU A 226 -9.55 -17.75 25.67
CA LEU A 226 -10.32 -16.97 24.71
C LEU A 226 -11.83 -17.25 24.83
N LYS A 227 -12.30 -17.89 25.91
CA LYS A 227 -13.71 -18.27 26.09
C LYS A 227 -14.68 -17.10 25.91
N GLU A 228 -14.30 -15.91 26.39
CA GLU A 228 -15.07 -14.68 26.24
C GLU A 228 -15.29 -14.28 24.78
N PHE A 229 -14.36 -14.62 23.89
CA PHE A 229 -14.35 -14.21 22.48
C PHE A 229 -14.69 -15.36 21.52
N ALA A 230 -14.93 -16.56 22.04
CA ALA A 230 -15.12 -17.77 21.26
C ALA A 230 -16.29 -17.61 20.27
N GLY A 231 -16.08 -18.07 19.03
CA GLY A 231 -17.06 -17.98 17.95
C GLY A 231 -17.08 -16.65 17.18
N THR A 232 -16.50 -15.57 17.72
CA THR A 232 -16.33 -14.31 16.97
C THR A 232 -15.23 -14.44 15.91
N GLU A 233 -15.28 -13.63 14.86
CA GLU A 233 -14.21 -13.62 13.85
C GLU A 233 -13.02 -12.77 14.33
N GLY A 234 -11.82 -13.33 14.24
CA GLY A 234 -10.58 -12.66 14.58
C GLY A 234 -9.43 -13.03 13.65
N TYR A 235 -8.28 -12.42 13.85
CA TYR A 235 -7.06 -12.75 13.12
C TYR A 235 -5.82 -12.52 13.97
N LEU A 236 -4.75 -13.25 13.66
CA LEU A 236 -3.45 -13.07 14.28
C LEU A 236 -2.63 -12.02 13.54
N GLU A 237 -1.91 -11.23 14.31
CA GLU A 237 -0.94 -10.28 13.83
C GLU A 237 0.38 -10.47 14.58
N VAL A 238 1.44 -10.64 13.81
CA VAL A 238 2.81 -10.89 14.28
C VAL A 238 3.63 -9.70 13.81
N VAL A 239 4.20 -8.95 14.74
CA VAL A 239 4.83 -7.66 14.44
C VAL A 239 6.28 -7.72 14.85
N ASP A 240 7.16 -7.53 13.86
CA ASP A 240 8.54 -7.17 14.07
C ASP A 240 8.71 -5.72 13.61
N SER A 241 8.83 -4.79 14.56
CA SER A 241 9.09 -3.38 14.25
C SER A 241 10.42 -2.89 14.83
N ASP A 242 11.28 -3.81 15.24
CA ASP A 242 12.60 -3.48 15.79
C ASP A 242 13.62 -3.49 14.66
N SER A 243 14.17 -2.31 14.33
CA SER A 243 15.25 -2.19 13.33
C SER A 243 16.65 -2.20 13.97
N GLY A 244 16.74 -2.67 15.21
CA GLY A 244 17.98 -2.83 15.95
C GLY A 244 19.01 -3.70 15.22
N LYS A 245 20.29 -3.58 15.60
CA LYS A 245 21.37 -4.40 14.99
C LYS A 245 21.63 -5.72 15.74
N ALA A 246 20.82 -6.00 16.76
CA ALA A 246 20.91 -7.16 17.64
C ALA A 246 19.59 -7.30 18.43
N TYR A 247 19.16 -8.54 18.68
CA TYR A 247 17.99 -8.87 19.52
C TYR A 247 16.67 -8.27 19.02
N ALA A 248 16.57 -8.10 17.71
CA ALA A 248 15.47 -7.46 17.02
C ALA A 248 14.87 -8.45 16.00
N TRP A 249 14.26 -9.51 16.53
CA TRP A 249 13.59 -10.55 15.73
C TRP A 249 12.59 -11.35 16.56
N LEU A 250 11.66 -12.04 15.89
CA LEU A 250 10.79 -13.05 16.51
C LEU A 250 10.42 -14.18 15.55
N ALA A 251 9.97 -15.30 16.12
CA ALA A 251 9.48 -16.43 15.35
C ALA A 251 8.25 -17.10 15.98
N ILE A 252 7.27 -17.46 15.17
CA ILE A 252 6.00 -18.06 15.64
C ILE A 252 5.62 -19.31 14.85
N GLY A 253 5.04 -20.29 15.53
CA GLY A 253 4.39 -21.41 14.87
C GLY A 253 3.71 -22.40 15.81
N ARG A 254 3.37 -23.58 15.27
CA ARG A 254 2.75 -24.70 16.01
C ARG A 254 1.44 -24.32 16.72
N PHE A 255 0.52 -23.71 15.98
CA PHE A 255 -0.80 -23.32 16.49
C PHE A 255 -1.66 -24.53 16.89
N GLN A 256 -2.32 -24.45 18.03
CA GLN A 256 -3.26 -25.46 18.54
C GLN A 256 -4.49 -24.78 19.18
N PRO A 257 -5.71 -24.98 18.66
CA PRO A 257 -6.01 -25.72 17.44
C PRO A 257 -5.38 -25.05 16.21
N GLU A 258 -5.28 -25.78 15.10
CA GLU A 258 -4.71 -25.26 13.84
C GLU A 258 -5.71 -24.29 13.18
N VAL A 259 -5.82 -23.09 13.76
CA VAL A 259 -6.69 -22.01 13.27
C VAL A 259 -6.17 -21.43 11.95
N VAL A 260 -4.85 -21.50 11.73
CA VAL A 260 -4.17 -21.13 10.49
C VAL A 260 -2.93 -21.99 10.28
N SER A 261 -2.67 -22.40 9.03
CA SER A 261 -1.52 -23.24 8.69
C SER A 261 -0.29 -22.40 8.32
N ILE A 262 0.91 -22.93 8.59
CA ILE A 262 2.16 -22.41 8.03
C ILE A 262 2.40 -23.12 6.69
N PRO A 263 2.50 -22.39 5.57
CA PRO A 263 2.70 -23.00 4.26
C PRO A 263 4.07 -23.69 4.19
N ARG A 264 4.19 -24.70 3.31
CA ARG A 264 5.47 -25.41 3.08
C ARG A 264 6.46 -24.56 2.27
N GLU A 265 5.94 -23.73 1.36
CA GLU A 265 6.73 -22.76 0.60
C GLU A 265 6.72 -21.40 1.30
N SER A 266 7.82 -20.66 1.19
CA SER A 266 7.89 -19.33 1.79
C SER A 266 6.85 -18.38 1.16
N LEU A 267 6.29 -17.49 1.97
CA LEU A 267 5.31 -16.50 1.50
C LEU A 267 5.89 -15.61 0.41
N GLN A 268 7.16 -15.22 0.53
CA GLN A 268 7.84 -14.42 -0.47
C GLN A 268 7.94 -15.13 -1.81
N GLN A 269 8.21 -16.43 -1.82
CA GLN A 269 8.28 -17.20 -3.06
C GLN A 269 6.92 -17.30 -3.75
N GLN A 270 5.84 -17.50 -2.99
CA GLN A 270 4.48 -17.50 -3.55
C GLN A 270 4.13 -16.14 -4.17
N VAL A 271 4.41 -15.04 -3.46
CA VAL A 271 4.21 -13.67 -3.96
C VAL A 271 5.03 -13.43 -5.22
N ASN A 272 6.30 -13.85 -5.25
CA ASN A 272 7.18 -13.69 -6.40
C ASN A 272 6.67 -14.46 -7.63
N ARG A 273 6.14 -15.68 -7.45
CA ARG A 273 5.58 -16.48 -8.55
C ARG A 273 4.32 -15.84 -9.15
N TRP A 274 3.42 -15.31 -8.33
CA TRP A 274 2.24 -14.61 -8.84
C TRP A 274 2.57 -13.24 -9.44
N SER A 275 3.56 -12.54 -8.88
CA SER A 275 4.13 -11.32 -9.47
C SER A 275 4.69 -11.60 -10.87
N ALA A 276 5.43 -12.72 -11.00
CA ALA A 276 5.92 -13.18 -12.29
C ALA A 276 4.79 -13.51 -13.26
N ALA A 277 3.73 -14.20 -12.81
CA ALA A 277 2.56 -14.47 -13.65
C ALA A 277 1.87 -13.18 -14.11
N ALA A 278 1.65 -12.21 -13.21
CA ALA A 278 1.08 -10.90 -13.55
C ALA A 278 1.93 -10.18 -14.61
N PHE A 279 3.25 -10.17 -14.44
CA PHE A 279 4.19 -9.62 -15.42
C PHE A 279 4.07 -10.30 -16.79
N LEU A 280 4.06 -11.64 -16.84
CA LEU A 280 3.94 -12.38 -18.10
C LEU A 280 2.61 -12.09 -18.79
N VAL A 281 1.52 -12.00 -18.02
CA VAL A 281 0.20 -11.69 -18.58
C VAL A 281 0.16 -10.30 -19.18
N GLU A 282 0.72 -9.30 -18.49
CA GLU A 282 0.80 -7.93 -18.99
C GLU A 282 1.70 -7.83 -20.23
N ALA A 283 2.89 -8.45 -20.20
CA ALA A 283 3.88 -8.38 -21.27
C ALA A 283 3.42 -9.09 -22.56
N PHE A 284 2.74 -10.23 -22.43
CA PHE A 284 2.35 -11.09 -23.56
C PHE A 284 0.85 -11.03 -23.88
N LYS A 285 0.06 -10.21 -23.19
CA LYS A 285 -1.40 -10.07 -23.36
C LYS A 285 -2.14 -11.42 -23.28
N LEU A 286 -1.82 -12.21 -22.25
CA LEU A 286 -2.34 -13.57 -22.08
C LEU A 286 -3.78 -13.59 -21.56
N HIS A 287 -4.77 -13.34 -22.43
CA HIS A 287 -6.19 -13.29 -22.07
C HIS A 287 -6.72 -14.57 -21.40
N ALA A 288 -6.15 -15.73 -21.70
CA ALA A 288 -6.56 -17.01 -21.10
C ALA A 288 -6.34 -17.07 -19.58
N ALA A 289 -5.43 -16.26 -19.03
CA ALA A 289 -5.14 -16.20 -17.60
C ALA A 289 -6.03 -15.21 -16.82
N ARG A 290 -6.87 -14.43 -17.53
CA ARG A 290 -7.66 -13.34 -16.94
C ARG A 290 -8.49 -13.78 -15.73
N GLU A 291 -9.27 -14.85 -15.88
CA GLU A 291 -10.18 -15.31 -14.81
C GLU A 291 -9.42 -15.78 -13.56
N GLN A 292 -8.25 -16.40 -13.74
CA GLN A 292 -7.40 -16.80 -12.62
C GLN A 292 -6.83 -15.57 -11.88
N ILE A 293 -6.41 -14.54 -12.61
CA ILE A 293 -5.90 -13.29 -12.01
C ILE A 293 -7.03 -12.54 -11.29
N VAL A 294 -8.22 -12.46 -11.88
CA VAL A 294 -9.39 -11.84 -11.24
C VAL A 294 -9.76 -12.58 -9.96
N SER A 295 -9.71 -13.91 -9.96
CA SER A 295 -9.90 -14.73 -8.76
C SER A 295 -8.86 -14.45 -7.67
N LEU A 296 -7.61 -14.16 -8.01
CA LEU A 296 -6.57 -13.75 -7.05
C LEU A 296 -6.81 -12.32 -6.53
N LEU A 297 -7.14 -11.39 -7.43
CA LEU A 297 -7.34 -9.97 -7.11
C LEU A 297 -8.51 -9.73 -6.14
N THR A 298 -9.51 -10.61 -6.19
CA THR A 298 -10.71 -10.57 -5.33
C THR A 298 -10.51 -11.17 -3.95
N GLN A 299 -9.34 -11.75 -3.65
CA GLN A 299 -9.04 -12.28 -2.32
C GLN A 299 -9.00 -11.16 -1.27
N LYS A 300 -9.58 -11.43 -0.09
CA LYS A 300 -9.72 -10.45 1.01
C LYS A 300 -8.36 -9.93 1.52
N ARG A 301 -7.34 -10.80 1.56
CA ARG A 301 -5.98 -10.46 1.99
C ARG A 301 -5.01 -10.93 0.92
N LEU A 302 -4.34 -9.97 0.30
CA LEU A 302 -3.31 -10.17 -0.70
C LEU A 302 -2.20 -9.15 -0.45
N ASP A 303 -0.96 -9.52 -0.74
CA ASP A 303 0.17 -8.60 -0.70
C ASP A 303 -0.14 -7.32 -1.51
N PRO A 304 0.07 -6.10 -0.96
CA PRO A 304 -0.29 -4.86 -1.64
C PRO A 304 0.40 -4.66 -2.99
N LYS A 305 1.68 -5.03 -3.08
CA LYS A 305 2.45 -4.89 -4.32
C LYS A 305 1.89 -5.85 -5.37
N LEU A 306 1.68 -7.11 -4.98
CA LEU A 306 1.08 -8.10 -5.86
C LEU A 306 -0.32 -7.69 -6.33
N LYS A 307 -1.14 -7.15 -5.42
CA LYS A 307 -2.49 -6.65 -5.75
C LYS A 307 -2.45 -5.60 -6.85
N ASN A 308 -1.49 -4.69 -6.80
CA ASN A 308 -1.31 -3.66 -7.83
C ASN A 308 -0.82 -4.27 -9.15
N GLU A 309 0.10 -5.24 -9.11
CA GLU A 309 0.61 -5.92 -10.30
C GLU A 309 -0.48 -6.74 -11.00
N LEU A 310 -1.29 -7.49 -10.25
CA LEU A 310 -2.43 -8.22 -10.80
C LEU A 310 -3.49 -7.27 -11.39
N ALA A 311 -3.79 -6.16 -10.71
CA ALA A 311 -4.70 -5.16 -11.24
C ALA A 311 -4.16 -4.51 -12.52
N SER A 312 -2.86 -4.18 -12.58
CA SER A 312 -2.21 -3.67 -13.79
C SER A 312 -2.35 -4.67 -14.93
N ALA A 313 -2.13 -5.96 -14.67
CA ALA A 313 -2.30 -7.02 -15.66
C ALA A 313 -3.73 -7.08 -16.20
N VAL A 314 -4.75 -7.05 -15.33
CA VAL A 314 -6.17 -7.03 -15.75
C VAL A 314 -6.51 -5.77 -16.56
N ILE A 315 -6.10 -4.59 -16.07
CA ILE A 315 -6.32 -3.31 -16.76
C ILE A 315 -5.69 -3.33 -18.16
N SER A 316 -4.49 -3.87 -18.26
CA SER A 316 -3.71 -3.99 -19.49
C SER A 316 -4.33 -4.98 -20.48
N LEU A 317 -4.99 -6.04 -20.01
CA LEU A 317 -5.75 -6.98 -20.84
C LEU A 317 -7.07 -6.38 -21.33
N ASP A 318 -7.79 -5.69 -20.44
CA ASP A 318 -9.14 -5.20 -20.72
C ASP A 318 -9.15 -3.86 -21.47
N GLY A 319 -7.98 -3.22 -21.65
CA GLY A 319 -7.87 -1.91 -22.30
C GLY A 319 -8.51 -0.78 -21.46
N THR A 320 -8.52 -0.94 -20.14
CA THR A 320 -9.16 -0.02 -19.19
C THR A 320 -8.15 0.91 -18.51
N ASP A 321 -7.19 1.43 -19.28
CA ASP A 321 -6.05 2.22 -18.78
C ASP A 321 -6.44 3.44 -17.92
N THR A 322 -7.69 3.92 -18.03
CA THR A 322 -8.25 4.99 -17.20
C THR A 322 -8.28 4.65 -15.70
N PHE A 323 -8.30 3.36 -15.34
CA PHE A 323 -8.25 2.91 -13.96
C PHE A 323 -6.84 2.78 -13.40
N ARG A 324 -5.81 2.74 -14.25
CA ARG A 324 -4.41 2.55 -13.80
C ARG A 324 -4.00 3.52 -12.69
N PRO A 325 -4.38 4.83 -12.72
CA PRO A 325 -4.01 5.74 -11.64
C PRO A 325 -4.62 5.40 -10.28
N LEU A 326 -5.76 4.70 -10.22
CA LEU A 326 -6.38 4.31 -8.94
C LEU A 326 -5.54 3.29 -8.14
N PHE A 327 -4.48 2.75 -8.75
CA PHE A 327 -3.46 1.90 -8.13
C PHE A 327 -2.14 2.70 -8.01
N PRO A 328 -1.40 2.63 -6.89
CA PRO A 328 -1.50 1.64 -5.83
C PRO A 328 -2.68 1.90 -4.88
N LEU A 329 -3.43 0.84 -4.59
CA LEU A 329 -4.49 0.89 -3.59
C LEU A 329 -3.88 1.11 -2.19
N PRO A 330 -4.54 1.85 -1.29
CA PRO A 330 -4.04 2.08 0.07
C PRO A 330 -3.89 0.73 0.76
N VAL A 331 -2.86 0.53 1.57
CA VAL A 331 -2.73 -0.71 2.34
C VAL A 331 -3.88 -0.78 3.35
N PRO A 332 -4.57 -1.93 3.50
CA PRO A 332 -5.65 -2.07 4.48
C PRO A 332 -5.08 -2.10 5.91
N GLN A 333 -4.72 -0.93 6.44
CA GLN A 333 -4.59 -0.73 7.88
C GLN A 333 -5.96 -0.53 8.54
N ASN A 334 -7.04 -0.46 7.74
CA ASN A 334 -8.37 -0.05 8.13
C ASN A 334 -9.44 -0.95 7.47
N PRO A 335 -10.49 -1.41 8.18
CA PRO A 335 -11.51 -2.29 7.61
C PRO A 335 -12.22 -1.68 6.39
N ALA A 336 -12.33 -0.35 6.35
CA ALA A 336 -13.02 0.35 5.28
C ALA A 336 -12.13 0.94 4.19
N ALA A 337 -10.81 0.73 4.27
CA ALA A 337 -10.01 0.68 3.05
C ALA A 337 -10.41 -0.54 2.22
N GLY A 338 -10.83 -1.63 2.87
CA GLY A 338 -11.35 -2.84 2.22
C GLY A 338 -12.51 -2.54 1.27
N SER A 339 -13.49 -1.74 1.69
CA SER A 339 -14.65 -1.42 0.85
C SER A 339 -14.30 -0.55 -0.36
N PHE A 340 -13.51 0.52 -0.18
CA PHE A 340 -13.09 1.37 -1.32
C PHE A 340 -12.22 0.59 -2.32
N GLN A 341 -11.25 -0.19 -1.82
CA GLN A 341 -10.44 -1.06 -2.68
C GLN A 341 -11.29 -2.04 -3.45
N GLN A 342 -12.27 -2.67 -2.80
CA GLN A 342 -13.20 -3.58 -3.45
C GLN A 342 -14.01 -2.84 -4.52
N THR A 343 -14.50 -1.63 -4.25
CA THR A 343 -15.19 -0.83 -5.28
C THR A 343 -14.31 -0.56 -6.49
N VAL A 344 -13.05 -0.14 -6.30
CA VAL A 344 -12.11 0.08 -7.41
C VAL A 344 -11.87 -1.21 -8.19
N ILE A 345 -11.59 -2.32 -7.50
CA ILE A 345 -11.35 -3.63 -8.13
C ILE A 345 -12.59 -4.10 -8.90
N GLN A 346 -13.78 -3.97 -8.33
CA GLN A 346 -15.02 -4.35 -9.00
C GLN A 346 -15.30 -3.46 -10.21
N ALA A 347 -15.04 -2.16 -10.13
CA ALA A 347 -15.21 -1.25 -11.26
C ALA A 347 -14.21 -1.56 -12.40
N VAL A 348 -12.98 -1.95 -12.07
CA VAL A 348 -11.99 -2.46 -13.04
C VAL A 348 -12.47 -3.74 -13.70
N ILE A 349 -12.86 -4.75 -12.91
CA ILE A 349 -13.31 -6.05 -13.40
C ILE A 349 -14.56 -5.91 -14.28
N ALA A 350 -15.49 -5.04 -13.88
CA ALA A 350 -16.72 -4.72 -14.60
C ALA A 350 -16.52 -3.66 -15.70
N GLN A 351 -15.30 -3.12 -15.86
CA GLN A 351 -14.90 -2.16 -16.90
C GLN A 351 -15.76 -0.89 -16.95
N LYS A 352 -16.23 -0.41 -15.80
CA LYS A 352 -17.16 0.73 -15.70
C LYS A 352 -16.47 2.09 -15.76
N GLN A 353 -16.08 2.50 -16.97
CA GLN A 353 -15.27 3.72 -17.16
C GLN A 353 -15.93 5.00 -16.61
N ASP A 354 -17.25 5.09 -16.60
CA ASP A 354 -17.99 6.26 -16.13
C ASP A 354 -17.84 6.48 -14.61
N GLU A 355 -17.48 5.44 -13.84
CA GLU A 355 -17.29 5.53 -12.38
C GLU A 355 -15.89 6.05 -11.99
N VAL A 356 -14.95 6.18 -12.94
CA VAL A 356 -13.54 6.52 -12.64
C VAL A 356 -13.40 7.91 -11.99
N ASP A 357 -14.11 8.92 -12.47
CA ASP A 357 -14.00 10.29 -11.94
C ASP A 357 -14.45 10.36 -10.47
N ASP A 358 -15.55 9.66 -10.16
CA ASP A 358 -16.05 9.56 -8.79
C ASP A 358 -15.06 8.79 -7.91
N LEU A 359 -14.50 7.68 -8.38
CA LEU A 359 -13.48 6.93 -7.65
C LEU A 359 -12.23 7.75 -7.38
N LEU A 360 -11.79 8.56 -8.36
CA LEU A 360 -10.64 9.46 -8.21
C LEU A 360 -10.90 10.54 -7.14
N LYS A 361 -12.08 11.18 -7.19
CA LYS A 361 -12.48 12.16 -6.15
C LYS A 361 -12.54 11.51 -4.77
N HIS A 362 -13.09 10.31 -4.67
CA HIS A 362 -13.14 9.55 -3.42
C HIS A 362 -11.73 9.19 -2.93
N ALA A 363 -10.81 8.79 -3.82
CA ALA A 363 -9.42 8.53 -3.49
C ALA A 363 -8.75 9.79 -2.94
N PHE A 364 -8.83 10.93 -3.62
CA PHE A 364 -8.22 12.19 -3.15
C PHE A 364 -8.74 12.65 -1.79
N LYS A 365 -10.03 12.44 -1.50
CA LYS A 365 -10.63 12.80 -0.20
C LYS A 365 -10.22 11.90 0.96
N ARG A 366 -9.65 10.73 0.68
CA ARG A 366 -9.43 9.66 1.67
C ARG A 366 -7.99 9.21 1.78
N TYR A 367 -7.23 9.31 0.71
CA TYR A 367 -5.82 8.93 0.70
C TYR A 367 -5.01 9.93 1.55
N PRO A 368 -4.05 9.45 2.34
CA PRO A 368 -3.04 10.33 2.90
C PRO A 368 -2.21 11.01 1.79
N SER A 369 -1.56 12.10 2.15
CA SER A 369 -0.73 12.98 1.34
C SER A 369 0.18 12.21 0.38
N ARG A 370 0.93 11.23 0.90
CA ARG A 370 1.85 10.41 0.11
C ARG A 370 1.15 9.68 -1.03
N LEU A 371 0.00 9.08 -0.76
CA LEU A 371 -0.79 8.37 -1.77
C LEU A 371 -1.49 9.33 -2.73
N GLN A 372 -1.93 10.51 -2.27
CA GLN A 372 -2.44 11.56 -3.17
C GLN A 372 -1.36 12.05 -4.14
N THR A 373 -0.12 12.22 -3.68
CA THR A 373 1.02 12.62 -4.53
C THR A 373 1.30 11.58 -5.61
N ALA A 374 1.35 10.30 -5.24
CA ALA A 374 1.53 9.21 -6.20
C ALA A 374 0.39 9.18 -7.24
N LEU A 375 -0.87 9.25 -6.77
CA LEU A 375 -2.06 9.29 -7.61
C LEU A 375 -2.04 10.50 -8.56
N ALA A 376 -1.76 11.70 -8.04
CA ALA A 376 -1.70 12.93 -8.82
C ALA A 376 -0.62 12.87 -9.90
N ALA A 377 0.55 12.32 -9.58
CA ALA A 377 1.63 12.15 -10.55
C ALA A 377 1.22 11.20 -11.69
N GLU A 378 0.55 10.08 -11.40
CA GLU A 378 0.07 9.15 -12.42
C GLU A 378 -1.03 9.76 -13.30
N ILE A 379 -2.02 10.44 -12.69
CA ILE A 379 -3.08 11.12 -13.44
C ILE A 379 -2.50 12.22 -14.34
N ALA A 380 -1.54 12.99 -13.84
CA ALA A 380 -0.97 14.13 -14.57
C ALA A 380 -0.14 13.72 -15.80
N ARG A 381 0.25 12.45 -15.94
CA ARG A 381 0.92 11.94 -17.15
C ARG A 381 0.04 12.03 -18.40
N GLN A 382 -1.28 12.08 -18.23
CA GLN A 382 -2.23 12.22 -19.32
C GLN A 382 -2.77 13.66 -19.38
N PRO A 383 -2.86 14.32 -20.55
CA PRO A 383 -3.38 15.68 -20.65
C PRO A 383 -4.79 15.88 -20.05
N LYS A 384 -5.69 14.92 -20.31
CA LYS A 384 -7.04 14.90 -19.70
C LYS A 384 -6.98 14.74 -18.18
N GLY A 385 -6.06 13.91 -17.69
CA GLY A 385 -5.83 13.72 -16.27
C GLY A 385 -5.30 14.97 -15.58
N LEU A 386 -4.31 15.65 -16.18
CA LEU A 386 -3.79 16.92 -15.67
C LEU A 386 -4.90 17.98 -15.55
N THR A 387 -5.77 18.06 -16.55
CA THR A 387 -6.94 18.94 -16.54
C THR A 387 -7.89 18.61 -15.39
N ARG A 388 -8.18 17.33 -15.15
CA ARG A 388 -8.99 16.87 -14.01
C ARG A 388 -8.34 17.21 -12.67
N LEU A 389 -7.03 16.99 -12.53
CA LEU A 389 -6.30 17.28 -11.28
C LEU A 389 -6.39 18.76 -10.91
N ILE A 390 -6.25 19.66 -11.88
CA ILE A 390 -6.41 21.11 -11.66
C ILE A 390 -7.85 21.43 -11.26
N ALA A 391 -8.85 20.83 -11.92
CA ALA A 391 -10.26 21.02 -11.55
C ALA A 391 -10.55 20.51 -10.11
N TYR A 392 -9.97 19.37 -9.72
CA TYR A 392 -10.07 18.85 -8.35
C TYR A 392 -9.43 19.80 -7.33
N ALA A 393 -8.30 20.42 -7.67
CA ALA A 393 -7.64 21.41 -6.82
C ALA A 393 -8.48 22.69 -6.66
N GLU A 394 -9.10 23.17 -7.74
CA GLU A 394 -10.00 24.33 -7.69
C GLU A 394 -11.21 24.08 -6.77
N GLN A 395 -11.80 22.88 -6.88
CA GLN A 395 -12.95 22.43 -6.08
C GLN A 395 -12.57 22.10 -4.62
N GLY A 396 -11.28 21.99 -4.29
CA GLY A 396 -10.80 21.55 -2.98
C GLY A 396 -10.94 20.05 -2.73
N VAL A 397 -11.20 19.25 -3.79
CA VAL A 397 -11.18 17.78 -3.73
C VAL A 397 -9.75 17.27 -3.54
N ALA A 398 -8.79 17.91 -4.21
CA ALA A 398 -7.37 17.61 -4.10
C ALA A 398 -6.63 18.85 -3.55
N SER A 399 -5.53 18.62 -2.86
CA SER A 399 -4.68 19.70 -2.35
C SER A 399 -3.99 20.43 -3.52
N PRO A 400 -4.09 21.77 -3.65
CA PRO A 400 -3.38 22.48 -4.71
C PRO A 400 -1.86 22.43 -4.57
N GLN A 401 -1.34 22.09 -3.37
CA GLN A 401 0.08 21.80 -3.14
C GLN A 401 0.60 20.63 -3.99
N LEU A 402 -0.28 19.73 -4.47
CA LEU A 402 0.10 18.65 -5.39
C LEU A 402 0.59 19.21 -6.72
N LEU A 403 0.07 20.37 -7.15
CA LEU A 403 0.51 21.00 -8.39
C LEU A 403 1.94 21.52 -8.29
N ALA A 404 2.49 21.71 -7.09
CA ALA A 404 3.87 22.15 -6.87
C ALA A 404 4.90 21.01 -7.01
N GLU A 405 4.46 19.76 -7.10
CA GLU A 405 5.35 18.61 -7.22
C GLU A 405 6.13 18.68 -8.55
N PRO A 406 7.46 18.41 -8.56
CA PRO A 406 8.29 18.59 -9.75
C PRO A 406 7.78 17.85 -10.99
N ALA A 407 7.29 16.62 -10.80
CA ALA A 407 6.75 15.80 -11.89
C ALA A 407 5.52 16.46 -12.53
N ILE A 408 4.63 17.06 -11.73
CA ILE A 408 3.39 17.70 -12.19
C ILE A 408 3.70 19.07 -12.79
N GLN A 409 4.62 19.83 -12.18
CA GLN A 409 5.13 21.09 -12.73
C GLN A 409 5.66 20.93 -14.15
N ASN A 410 6.47 19.89 -14.39
CA ASN A 410 6.98 19.59 -15.72
C ASN A 410 5.84 19.35 -16.73
N GLN A 411 4.80 18.59 -16.34
CA GLN A 411 3.63 18.36 -17.20
C GLN A 411 2.83 19.65 -17.46
N ILE A 412 2.67 20.51 -16.45
CA ILE A 412 2.00 21.81 -16.60
C ILE A 412 2.77 22.70 -17.58
N GLN A 413 4.09 22.79 -17.44
CA GLN A 413 4.93 23.63 -18.30
C GLN A 413 4.91 23.15 -19.76
N GLN A 414 4.95 21.83 -19.96
CA GLN A 414 4.91 21.19 -21.29
C GLN A 414 3.52 21.22 -21.94
N SER A 415 2.45 21.51 -21.18
CA SER A 415 1.11 21.60 -21.72
C SER A 415 0.99 22.75 -22.74
N ALA A 416 0.40 22.46 -23.90
CA ALA A 416 0.08 23.47 -24.91
C ALA A 416 -1.08 24.40 -24.47
N ASP A 417 -1.86 24.00 -23.46
CA ASP A 417 -3.00 24.77 -22.98
C ASP A 417 -2.55 25.94 -22.08
N HIS A 418 -2.63 27.16 -22.62
CA HIS A 418 -2.31 28.39 -21.91
C HIS A 418 -3.25 28.66 -20.72
N GLU A 419 -4.52 28.32 -20.83
CA GLU A 419 -5.51 28.53 -19.79
C GLU A 419 -5.26 27.58 -18.61
N LEU A 420 -4.93 26.32 -18.91
CA LEU A 420 -4.52 25.34 -17.90
C LEU A 420 -3.30 25.84 -17.09
N ARG A 421 -2.27 26.36 -17.76
CA ARG A 421 -1.08 26.93 -17.09
C ARG A 421 -1.44 28.13 -16.21
N ARG A 422 -2.32 29.01 -16.68
CA ARG A 422 -2.78 30.18 -15.93
C ARG A 422 -3.54 29.77 -14.67
N ARG A 423 -4.45 28.80 -14.77
CA ARG A 423 -5.22 28.23 -13.64
C ARG A 423 -4.29 27.61 -12.60
N ALA A 424 -3.33 26.79 -13.02
CA ALA A 424 -2.35 26.18 -12.12
C ALA A 424 -1.50 27.24 -11.39
N LYS A 425 -1.01 28.26 -12.12
CA LYS A 425 -0.24 29.36 -11.51
C LYS A 425 -1.05 30.12 -10.47
N LYS A 426 -2.32 30.42 -10.75
CA LYS A 426 -3.24 31.12 -9.83
C LYS A 426 -3.41 30.34 -8.53
N LEU A 427 -3.63 29.02 -8.62
CA LEU A 427 -3.75 28.15 -7.44
C LEU A 427 -2.49 28.17 -6.60
N LEU A 428 -1.32 28.02 -7.22
CA LEU A 428 -0.03 27.98 -6.52
C LEU A 428 0.32 29.30 -5.84
N SER A 429 0.00 30.43 -6.47
CA SER A 429 0.24 31.75 -5.87
C SER A 429 -0.65 32.04 -4.65
N ALA A 430 -1.77 31.34 -4.51
CA ALA A 430 -2.71 31.49 -3.41
C ALA A 430 -2.42 30.54 -2.23
N LEU A 431 -1.39 29.69 -2.33
CA LEU A 431 -1.08 28.72 -1.29
C LEU A 431 -0.37 29.37 -0.09
N PRO A 432 -0.74 29.00 1.14
CA PRO A 432 0.09 29.31 2.30
C PRO A 432 1.43 28.56 2.22
N PRO A 433 2.50 29.06 2.88
CA PRO A 433 3.77 28.35 2.97
C PRO A 433 3.57 26.93 3.52
N ARG A 434 4.28 25.93 2.95
CA ARG A 434 4.31 24.58 3.55
C ARG A 434 4.99 24.67 4.91
N GLU A 435 4.23 24.46 5.99
CA GLU A 435 4.78 24.39 7.34
C GLU A 435 5.49 23.05 7.53
N LYS A 436 6.81 23.05 7.35
CA LYS A 436 7.65 21.86 7.51
C LYS A 436 7.43 21.17 8.87
N LYS A 437 7.26 21.97 9.93
CA LYS A 437 7.01 21.50 11.29
C LYS A 437 5.71 20.69 11.40
N THR A 438 4.64 21.09 10.71
CA THR A 438 3.35 20.39 10.73
C THR A 438 3.47 19.01 10.10
N GLN A 439 4.23 18.89 9.00
CA GLN A 439 4.51 17.61 8.36
C GLN A 439 5.40 16.71 9.23
N GLU A 440 6.42 17.27 9.88
CA GLU A 440 7.27 16.57 10.85
C GLU A 440 6.44 16.03 12.03
N ASN A 441 5.50 16.84 12.55
CA ASN A 441 4.60 16.42 13.62
C ASN A 441 3.66 15.28 13.18
N ILE A 442 3.07 15.36 11.99
CA ILE A 442 2.19 14.29 11.45
C ILE A 442 2.97 12.98 11.39
N ALA A 443 4.18 12.98 10.81
CA ALA A 443 5.01 11.79 10.72
C ALA A 443 5.40 11.23 12.10
N GLN A 444 5.78 12.10 13.04
CA GLN A 444 6.13 11.71 14.40
C GLN A 444 4.95 11.06 15.14
N HIS A 445 3.76 11.67 15.10
CA HIS A 445 2.57 11.13 15.75
C HIS A 445 2.06 9.86 15.05
N PHE A 446 2.16 9.76 13.74
CA PHE A 446 1.82 8.52 13.03
C PHE A 446 2.68 7.36 13.51
N LYS A 447 4.00 7.55 13.60
CA LYS A 447 4.95 6.52 14.04
C LYS A 447 4.77 6.11 15.51
N SER A 448 4.48 7.08 16.38
CA SER A 448 4.40 6.84 17.83
C SER A 448 3.03 6.35 18.32
N HIS A 449 1.99 6.35 17.47
CA HIS A 449 0.63 6.04 17.91
C HIS A 449 0.47 4.69 18.63
N THR A 450 1.20 3.66 18.20
CA THR A 450 1.14 2.32 18.84
C THR A 450 1.86 2.24 20.19
N SER A 451 2.61 3.27 20.56
CA SER A 451 3.32 3.38 21.84
C SER A 451 2.45 3.96 22.96
N PHE A 452 1.25 4.47 22.63
CA PHE A 452 0.32 5.02 23.62
C PHE A 452 -0.68 3.97 24.11
N GLU A 453 -1.02 4.03 25.40
CA GLU A 453 -2.17 3.32 25.95
C GLU A 453 -3.44 4.11 25.59
N LEU A 454 -4.14 3.68 24.54
CA LEU A 454 -5.26 4.43 23.97
C LEU A 454 -6.53 4.28 24.80
N SER A 455 -7.11 5.40 25.22
CA SER A 455 -8.41 5.46 25.90
C SER A 455 -9.47 6.09 24.99
N VAL A 456 -10.41 5.27 24.53
CA VAL A 456 -11.54 5.70 23.69
C VAL A 456 -12.49 6.63 24.46
N GLU A 457 -12.66 6.38 25.76
CA GLU A 457 -13.50 7.21 26.63
C GLU A 457 -12.91 8.61 26.80
N ASN A 458 -11.60 8.72 27.04
CA ASN A 458 -10.90 10.01 27.05
C ASN A 458 -10.99 10.68 25.67
N GLY A 459 -10.79 9.92 24.60
CA GLY A 459 -10.88 10.42 23.24
C GLY A 459 -12.23 11.03 22.90
N LYS A 460 -13.31 10.41 23.38
CA LYS A 460 -14.66 10.94 23.29
C LYS A 460 -14.82 12.26 24.06
N ALA A 461 -14.27 12.36 25.27
CA ALA A 461 -14.30 13.60 26.04
C ALA A 461 -13.51 14.73 25.34
N VAL A 462 -12.36 14.41 24.74
CA VAL A 462 -11.57 15.34 23.92
C VAL A 462 -12.37 15.79 22.69
N PHE A 463 -13.06 14.88 22.01
CA PHE A 463 -13.95 15.19 20.88
C PHE A 463 -15.09 16.12 21.29
N GLU A 464 -15.80 15.81 22.37
CA GLU A 464 -16.92 16.61 22.88
C GLU A 464 -16.48 18.03 23.25
N LYS A 465 -15.27 18.18 23.79
CA LYS A 465 -14.71 19.49 24.18
C LYS A 465 -14.21 20.31 22.99
N ASN A 466 -13.53 19.70 22.02
CA ASN A 466 -12.76 20.44 21.02
C ASN A 466 -13.32 20.35 19.59
N CYS A 467 -14.10 19.32 19.27
CA CYS A 467 -14.54 19.05 17.90
C CYS A 467 -16.07 19.18 17.75
N ALA A 468 -16.84 18.83 18.78
CA ALA A 468 -18.30 18.80 18.72
C ALA A 468 -18.96 20.18 18.53
N VAL A 469 -18.23 21.28 18.77
CA VAL A 469 -18.65 22.65 18.47
C VAL A 469 -18.91 22.83 16.97
N CYS A 470 -18.19 22.12 16.11
CA CYS A 470 -18.28 22.26 14.67
C CYS A 470 -18.71 20.97 13.95
N HIS A 471 -18.36 19.80 14.48
CA HIS A 471 -18.55 18.53 13.82
C HIS A 471 -19.55 17.65 14.55
N GLN A 472 -20.34 16.91 13.79
CA GLN A 472 -21.26 15.91 14.30
C GLN A 472 -20.68 14.51 14.12
N LEU A 473 -20.82 13.66 15.14
CA LEU A 473 -20.46 12.25 15.12
C LEU A 473 -21.49 11.46 15.93
N ALA A 474 -22.03 10.38 15.37
CA ALA A 474 -23.10 9.58 15.96
C ALA A 474 -24.27 10.43 16.48
N GLY A 475 -24.68 11.41 15.67
CA GLY A 475 -25.76 12.36 16.00
C GLY A 475 -25.42 13.45 17.02
N LYS A 476 -24.23 13.43 17.65
CA LYS A 476 -23.81 14.42 18.66
C LYS A 476 -22.89 15.49 18.09
N GLY A 477 -23.09 16.74 18.48
CA GLY A 477 -22.32 17.91 18.03
C GLY A 477 -23.07 18.76 17.00
N ALA A 478 -22.41 19.77 16.45
CA ALA A 478 -22.97 20.69 15.47
C ALA A 478 -22.68 20.27 14.02
N VAL A 479 -23.43 20.82 13.07
CA VAL A 479 -23.24 20.59 11.63
C VAL A 479 -22.69 21.84 10.96
N VAL A 480 -21.62 22.41 11.53
CA VAL A 480 -20.90 23.56 10.95
C VAL A 480 -19.91 23.07 9.91
N GLY A 481 -19.03 22.16 10.31
CA GLY A 481 -18.17 21.37 9.45
C GLY A 481 -18.86 20.10 8.95
N PRO A 482 -18.15 19.28 8.14
CA PRO A 482 -18.67 18.01 7.67
C PRO A 482 -18.99 17.04 8.83
N GLN A 483 -20.02 16.22 8.66
CA GLN A 483 -20.30 15.09 9.55
C GLN A 483 -19.14 14.08 9.50
N LEU A 484 -18.82 13.51 10.67
CA LEU A 484 -17.69 12.61 10.86
C LEU A 484 -18.11 11.14 11.01
N ASP A 485 -19.36 10.81 10.72
CA ASP A 485 -19.81 9.41 10.66
C ASP A 485 -19.01 8.63 9.61
N GLY A 486 -18.41 7.52 10.02
CA GLY A 486 -17.51 6.75 9.16
C GLY A 486 -16.14 7.40 8.95
N ILE A 487 -15.75 8.45 9.69
CA ILE A 487 -14.44 9.12 9.50
C ILE A 487 -13.26 8.19 9.78
N GLY A 488 -13.44 7.26 10.73
CA GLY A 488 -12.42 6.30 11.12
C GLY A 488 -11.91 5.53 9.92
N ASN A 489 -12.75 5.34 8.91
CA ASN A 489 -12.44 4.68 7.66
C ASN A 489 -11.33 5.33 6.79
N ARG A 490 -10.93 6.58 7.07
CA ARG A 490 -9.80 7.25 6.41
C ARG A 490 -8.45 6.71 6.87
N GLY A 491 -8.38 6.11 8.05
CA GLY A 491 -7.16 5.60 8.65
C GLY A 491 -6.36 6.69 9.38
N LEU A 492 -5.41 6.24 10.20
CA LEU A 492 -4.69 7.10 11.15
C LEU A 492 -3.90 8.21 10.46
N GLU A 493 -3.12 7.88 9.43
CA GLU A 493 -2.28 8.83 8.69
C GLU A 493 -3.11 9.99 8.13
N ARG A 494 -4.23 9.68 7.48
CA ARG A 494 -5.12 10.69 6.93
C ARG A 494 -5.84 11.50 7.99
N LEU A 495 -6.26 10.86 9.10
CA LEU A 495 -6.87 11.58 10.22
C LEU A 495 -5.90 12.60 10.84
N LEU A 496 -4.63 12.22 11.01
CA LEU A 496 -3.60 13.15 11.49
C LEU A 496 -3.45 14.35 10.55
N GLU A 497 -3.45 14.13 9.24
CA GLU A 497 -3.43 15.24 8.27
C GLU A 497 -4.67 16.14 8.37
N ASP A 498 -5.88 15.55 8.41
CA ASP A 498 -7.13 16.30 8.49
C ASP A 498 -7.19 17.17 9.76
N VAL A 499 -6.60 16.67 10.85
CA VAL A 499 -6.65 17.27 12.19
C VAL A 499 -5.53 18.29 12.42
N LEU A 500 -4.31 18.01 11.93
CA LEU A 500 -3.12 18.84 12.15
C LEU A 500 -2.85 19.83 11.01
N ASP A 501 -3.35 19.55 9.80
CA ASP A 501 -3.21 20.41 8.62
C ASP A 501 -4.59 20.64 7.92
N PRO A 502 -5.55 21.29 8.61
CA PRO A 502 -6.91 21.45 8.10
C PRO A 502 -7.00 22.36 6.87
N ASN A 503 -5.93 23.09 6.53
CA ASN A 503 -5.87 23.98 5.37
C ASN A 503 -5.32 23.29 4.10
N ARG A 504 -4.88 22.02 4.20
CA ARG A 504 -4.25 21.30 3.09
C ARG A 504 -5.12 21.14 1.85
N ALA A 505 -6.40 20.83 2.06
CA ALA A 505 -7.39 20.65 0.99
C ALA A 505 -8.77 21.05 1.52
N VAL A 506 -9.10 22.33 1.35
CA VAL A 506 -10.38 22.90 1.82
C VAL A 506 -11.37 22.91 0.67
N ASP A 507 -12.40 22.06 0.80
CA ASP A 507 -13.57 22.05 -0.09
C ASP A 507 -14.21 23.45 -0.10
N ILE A 508 -14.63 23.90 -1.28
CA ILE A 508 -15.13 25.26 -1.50
C ILE A 508 -16.29 25.63 -0.56
N ASN A 509 -17.07 24.64 -0.11
CA ASN A 509 -18.20 24.85 0.79
C ASN A 509 -17.80 25.07 2.24
N PHE A 510 -16.52 24.87 2.60
CA PHE A 510 -15.99 25.03 3.96
C PHE A 510 -14.89 26.09 4.04
N ARG A 511 -14.73 26.89 2.98
CA ARG A 511 -13.79 28.01 2.93
C ARG A 511 -14.33 29.22 3.68
N THR A 512 -13.51 29.78 4.55
CA THR A 512 -13.84 30.97 5.33
C THR A 512 -13.99 32.17 4.40
N THR A 513 -14.92 33.07 4.73
CA THR A 513 -15.15 34.31 3.99
C THR A 513 -14.83 35.50 4.89
N THR A 514 -14.06 36.45 4.38
CA THR A 514 -13.86 37.75 4.99
C THR A 514 -14.86 38.73 4.39
N VAL A 515 -15.58 39.45 5.25
CA VAL A 515 -16.57 40.46 4.88
C VAL A 515 -16.14 41.79 5.46
N ILE A 516 -16.02 42.80 4.61
CA ILE A 516 -15.79 44.18 4.98
C ILE A 516 -17.11 44.91 4.81
N THR A 517 -17.59 45.53 5.89
CA THR A 517 -18.81 46.34 5.82
C THR A 517 -18.49 47.76 5.37
N ASP A 518 -19.47 48.46 4.82
CA ASP A 518 -19.47 49.90 4.59
C ASP A 518 -19.10 50.75 5.82
N ALA A 519 -19.38 50.26 7.04
CA ALA A 519 -18.89 50.86 8.30
C ALA A 519 -17.41 50.59 8.63
N GLY A 520 -16.64 49.95 7.74
CA GLY A 520 -15.23 49.58 7.93
C GLY A 520 -14.98 48.40 8.89
N ARG A 521 -16.02 47.69 9.32
CA ARG A 521 -15.90 46.51 10.20
C ARG A 521 -15.51 45.29 9.37
N ILE A 522 -14.61 44.47 9.92
CA ILE A 522 -14.14 43.23 9.28
C ILE A 522 -14.70 42.04 10.05
N PHE A 523 -15.41 41.17 9.36
CA PHE A 523 -15.91 39.90 9.88
C PHE A 523 -15.25 38.75 9.15
N SER A 524 -15.06 37.62 9.84
CA SER A 524 -14.58 36.38 9.23
C SER A 524 -15.42 35.21 9.71
N GLY A 525 -15.90 34.40 8.78
CA GLY A 525 -16.72 33.24 9.11
C GLY A 525 -17.06 32.40 7.89
N LEU A 526 -17.62 31.22 8.14
CA LEU A 526 -18.12 30.34 7.08
C LEU A 526 -19.53 30.76 6.70
N LYS A 527 -19.76 31.05 5.41
CA LYS A 527 -21.10 31.37 4.90
C LYS A 527 -22.01 30.16 5.02
N ARG A 528 -23.14 30.29 5.71
CA ARG A 528 -24.10 29.20 5.95
C ARG A 528 -25.26 29.24 4.99
N ARG A 529 -25.89 30.39 4.87
CA ARG A 529 -27.11 30.60 4.09
C ARG A 529 -27.32 32.07 3.79
N GLU A 530 -28.16 32.33 2.81
CA GLU A 530 -28.72 33.65 2.56
C GLU A 530 -30.22 33.59 2.84
N GLU A 531 -30.73 34.56 3.59
CA GLU A 531 -32.14 34.65 3.98
C GLU A 531 -32.64 36.06 3.64
N GLY A 532 -33.36 36.18 2.52
CA GLY A 532 -33.84 37.48 2.04
C GLY A 532 -32.71 38.50 1.87
N ALA A 533 -32.75 39.56 2.70
CA ALA A 533 -31.82 40.68 2.67
C ALA A 533 -30.56 40.47 3.54
N VAL A 534 -30.39 39.32 4.19
CA VAL A 534 -29.23 39.05 5.04
C VAL A 534 -28.44 37.82 4.61
N VAL A 535 -27.16 37.80 4.98
CA VAL A 535 -26.27 36.64 4.84
C VAL A 535 -25.89 36.17 6.25
N VAL A 536 -26.08 34.88 6.50
CA VAL A 536 -25.74 34.25 7.78
C VAL A 536 -24.40 33.54 7.64
N PHE A 537 -23.51 33.84 8.59
CA PHE A 537 -22.20 33.24 8.73
C PHE A 537 -22.08 32.54 10.09
N VAL A 538 -21.07 31.69 10.23
CA VAL A 538 -20.68 31.12 11.52
C VAL A 538 -19.20 31.37 11.77
N ASP A 539 -18.86 31.79 12.99
CA ASP A 539 -17.47 32.03 13.40
C ASP A 539 -16.77 30.76 13.87
N ASN A 540 -15.48 30.87 14.20
CA ASN A 540 -14.66 29.74 14.66
C ASN A 540 -15.04 29.19 16.05
N LYS A 541 -16.00 29.82 16.74
CA LYS A 541 -16.59 29.35 18.00
C LYS A 541 -17.95 28.68 17.78
N GLY A 542 -18.36 28.48 16.53
CA GLY A 542 -19.66 27.91 16.18
C GLY A 542 -20.83 28.88 16.36
N LYS A 543 -20.57 30.18 16.57
CA LYS A 543 -21.62 31.18 16.77
C LYS A 543 -22.05 31.76 15.43
N GLU A 544 -23.36 31.72 15.17
CA GLU A 544 -23.92 32.39 14.00
C GLU A 544 -23.92 33.93 14.17
N PHE A 545 -23.59 34.62 13.10
CA PHE A 545 -23.76 36.07 12.98
C PHE A 545 -24.33 36.40 11.61
N THR A 546 -25.02 37.53 11.52
CA THR A 546 -25.77 37.94 10.34
C THR A 546 -25.30 39.31 9.88
N ILE A 547 -25.09 39.46 8.57
CA ILE A 547 -24.73 40.74 7.94
C ILE A 547 -25.78 41.06 6.89
N ALA A 548 -26.32 42.28 6.91
CA ALA A 548 -27.25 42.72 5.90
C ALA A 548 -26.52 42.91 4.56
N LYS A 549 -27.12 42.45 3.45
CA LYS A 549 -26.48 42.47 2.12
C LYS A 549 -26.11 43.88 1.66
N ASN A 550 -26.88 44.89 2.07
CA ASN A 550 -26.63 46.29 1.77
C ASN A 550 -25.50 46.91 2.64
N GLU A 551 -25.11 46.26 3.73
CA GLU A 551 -23.96 46.67 4.55
C GLU A 551 -22.64 46.06 4.05
N ILE A 552 -22.68 45.13 3.08
CA ILE A 552 -21.48 44.47 2.56
C ILE A 552 -20.86 45.35 1.49
N ASP A 553 -19.66 45.86 1.77
CA ASP A 553 -18.83 46.60 0.80
C ASP A 553 -17.98 45.61 -0.01
N GLU A 554 -17.23 44.74 0.68
CA GLU A 554 -16.41 43.71 0.05
C GLU A 554 -16.63 42.34 0.70
N GLN A 555 -16.69 41.29 -0.13
CA GLN A 555 -16.75 39.91 0.31
C GLN A 555 -15.71 39.07 -0.43
N GLN A 556 -14.73 38.54 0.31
CA GLN A 556 -13.65 37.74 -0.25
C GLN A 556 -13.61 36.35 0.39
N GLN A 557 -13.73 35.31 -0.43
CA GLN A 557 -13.55 33.94 0.02
C GLN A 557 -12.05 33.61 0.12
N SER A 558 -11.61 33.17 1.29
CA SER A 558 -10.25 32.73 1.58
C SER A 558 -10.04 31.27 1.18
N PRO A 559 -8.81 30.84 0.82
CA PRO A 559 -8.51 29.41 0.66
C PRO A 559 -8.46 28.65 1.99
N LEU A 560 -8.53 29.34 3.13
CA LEU A 560 -8.39 28.77 4.47
C LEU A 560 -9.70 28.14 4.99
N SER A 561 -9.54 27.15 5.85
CA SER A 561 -10.61 26.49 6.60
C SER A 561 -11.03 27.35 7.79
N LEU A 562 -12.26 27.14 8.28
CA LEU A 562 -12.71 27.65 9.57
C LEU A 562 -12.11 26.84 10.73
N MET A 563 -11.68 25.60 10.47
CA MET A 563 -11.07 24.72 11.47
C MET A 563 -9.71 25.27 11.93
N PRO A 564 -9.47 25.39 13.26
CA PRO A 564 -8.19 25.87 13.78
C PRO A 564 -7.02 24.95 13.47
N ALA A 565 -5.86 25.51 13.13
CA ALA A 565 -4.62 24.78 12.85
C ALA A 565 -3.66 24.67 14.07
N ASN A 566 -4.13 24.98 15.27
CA ASN A 566 -3.32 25.05 16.49
C ASN A 566 -3.62 23.91 17.49
N LEU A 567 -4.13 22.77 17.02
CA LEU A 567 -4.58 21.70 17.92
C LEU A 567 -3.48 21.17 18.85
N LEU A 568 -2.23 21.13 18.38
CA LEU A 568 -1.07 20.70 19.18
C LEU A 568 -0.69 21.68 20.29
N GLU A 569 -1.23 22.90 20.29
CA GLU A 569 -1.04 23.87 21.37
C GLU A 569 -2.06 23.67 22.50
N ILE A 570 -3.18 23.00 22.21
CA ILE A 570 -4.29 22.84 23.14
C ILE A 570 -4.47 21.39 23.64
N LEU A 571 -3.92 20.40 22.94
CA LEU A 571 -3.93 18.99 23.35
C LEU A 571 -2.54 18.52 23.75
N THR A 572 -2.47 17.72 24.81
CA THR A 572 -1.31 16.88 25.09
C THR A 572 -1.19 15.77 24.03
N PRO A 573 0.01 15.17 23.85
CA PRO A 573 0.16 14.01 22.98
C PRO A 573 -0.84 12.89 23.30
N GLN A 574 -1.00 12.52 24.58
CA GLN A 574 -1.94 11.48 24.99
C GLN A 574 -3.38 11.81 24.56
N GLU A 575 -3.85 13.04 24.78
CA GLU A 575 -5.21 13.46 24.38
C GLU A 575 -5.41 13.40 22.86
N LEU A 576 -4.40 13.75 22.06
CA LEU A 576 -4.45 13.59 20.61
C LEU A 576 -4.59 12.12 20.21
N HIS A 577 -3.79 11.24 20.81
CA HIS A 577 -3.82 9.81 20.50
C HIS A 577 -5.13 9.13 20.95
N ASP A 578 -5.66 9.52 22.10
CA ASP A 578 -6.98 9.11 22.58
C ASP A 578 -8.09 9.59 21.63
N LEU A 579 -8.06 10.86 21.20
CA LEU A 579 -9.00 11.41 20.20
C LEU A 579 -8.96 10.61 18.89
N LEU A 580 -7.76 10.33 18.37
CA LEU A 580 -7.59 9.53 17.16
C LEU A 580 -8.15 8.12 17.34
N ALA A 581 -7.94 7.50 18.51
CA ALA A 581 -8.49 6.18 18.82
C ALA A 581 -10.02 6.18 18.79
N TYR A 582 -10.65 7.22 19.35
CA TYR A 582 -12.11 7.39 19.29
C TYR A 582 -12.61 7.59 17.85
N LEU A 583 -11.97 8.48 17.07
CA LEU A 583 -12.35 8.72 15.67
C LEU A 583 -12.18 7.48 14.79
N LEU A 584 -11.14 6.68 15.02
CA LEU A 584 -10.87 5.44 14.29
C LEU A 584 -11.94 4.37 14.48
N GLN A 585 -12.70 4.40 15.58
CA GLN A 585 -13.81 3.46 15.79
C GLN A 585 -15.04 3.77 14.93
N SER A 586 -15.19 5.01 14.46
CA SER A 586 -16.29 5.44 13.59
C SER A 586 -16.12 4.86 12.18
N THR A 587 -16.47 3.58 12.00
CA THR A 587 -16.29 2.85 10.74
C THR A 587 -17.59 2.48 10.03
N LYS A 588 -18.71 2.39 10.77
CA LYS A 588 -20.05 2.17 10.20
C LYS A 588 -20.82 3.49 10.14
N LYS A 589 -21.54 3.69 9.05
CA LYS A 589 -22.71 4.57 9.07
C LYS A 589 -23.76 3.78 9.84
N GLU A 590 -24.08 4.15 11.07
CA GLU A 590 -25.33 3.67 11.67
C GLU A 590 -26.45 4.18 10.75
N THR A 591 -26.97 3.30 9.90
CA THR A 591 -28.23 3.58 9.20
C THR A 591 -29.26 3.68 10.30
N ALA A 592 -29.64 4.91 10.66
CA ALA A 592 -30.80 5.15 11.50
C ALA A 592 -31.99 4.47 10.82
N GLY A 593 -32.42 3.34 11.39
CA GLY A 593 -33.68 2.73 11.03
C GLY A 593 -34.80 3.70 11.37
N HIS A 594 -35.52 4.13 10.34
CA HIS A 594 -36.88 4.62 10.46
C HIS A 594 -37.77 3.63 9.73
#